data_AF-A0A8B7P6A7-F1
#
_entry.id   AF-A0A8B7P6A7-F1
#
_cell.length_a   1.000
_cell.length_b   1.000
_cell.length_c   1.000
_cell.angle_alpha   90.00
_cell.angle_beta   90.00
_cell.angle_gamma   90.00
#
_symmetry.space_group_name_H-M   'P 1'
#
loop_
_entity.id
_entity.type
_entity.pdbx_description
1 polymer ?
#
loop_
_entity_poly.entity_id
_entity_poly.type
_entity_poly.pdbx_seq_one_letter_code
_entity_poly.pdbx_strand_id
1 'polypeptide(L)'
;MLPIQLSLTRIGCCWCKQQSWKLEALNSVLVRGTVRGFSSTSEARCRSKWVMPYFMELKRRNDEMLRRGHTVEKVRSTFIEWNLDAELYAFGARLQEEFDRKVLVTALMDRSYLARQQELLQVPSEGLESNEALASEGKALIMRHSADFVARVWPSIPLEAQQSLVDYLISEENLTDFGRSLGLRDLIFFEVLTPPRTWSL
;
A
#
# COMPACT_ATOMS: atom_id res chain seq x y z
N MET A 1 -11.87 -0.36 -61.59
CA MET A 1 -12.96 -1.21 -61.04
C MET A 1 -12.69 -1.35 -59.56
N LEU A 2 -13.10 -0.40 -58.72
CA LEU A 2 -14.38 -0.34 -57.99
C LEU A 2 -14.73 -1.61 -57.18
N PRO A 3 -15.36 -1.44 -56.00
CA PRO A 3 -14.92 -2.01 -54.72
C PRO A 3 -16.01 -2.89 -54.08
N ILE A 4 -15.70 -3.67 -53.05
CA ILE A 4 -16.74 -4.36 -52.25
C ILE A 4 -16.50 -4.18 -50.75
N GLN A 5 -17.36 -3.28 -50.26
CA GLN A 5 -17.95 -3.00 -48.95
C GLN A 5 -17.51 -3.73 -47.66
N LEU A 6 -17.24 -2.87 -46.68
CA LEU A 6 -17.34 -3.08 -45.24
C LEU A 6 -18.80 -3.38 -44.81
N SER A 7 -18.97 -4.35 -43.92
CA SER A 7 -20.14 -4.42 -43.04
C SER A 7 -19.71 -4.63 -41.59
N LEU A 8 -19.84 -3.56 -40.79
CA LEU A 8 -19.74 -3.56 -39.34
C LEU A 8 -20.96 -4.29 -38.75
N THR A 9 -20.74 -5.39 -38.03
CA THR A 9 -21.73 -5.94 -37.09
C THR A 9 -21.15 -5.88 -35.68
N ARG A 10 -21.77 -5.02 -34.87
CA ARG A 10 -21.63 -4.97 -33.41
C ARG A 10 -22.10 -6.29 -32.82
N ILE A 11 -21.23 -7.04 -32.14
CA ILE A 11 -21.66 -7.94 -31.06
C ILE A 11 -20.61 -7.92 -29.95
N GLY A 12 -21.04 -7.36 -28.81
CA GLY A 12 -20.80 -7.89 -27.46
C GLY A 12 -19.39 -8.30 -27.07
N CYS A 13 -18.74 -7.42 -26.31
CA CYS A 13 -17.73 -7.79 -25.33
C CYS A 13 -18.25 -8.90 -24.41
N CYS A 14 -17.59 -10.06 -24.42
CA CYS A 14 -17.31 -10.79 -23.19
C CYS A 14 -16.05 -11.63 -23.43
N TRP A 15 -14.93 -10.95 -23.25
CA TRP A 15 -13.60 -11.54 -23.21
C TRP A 15 -13.41 -12.10 -21.81
N CYS A 16 -13.52 -13.43 -21.66
CA CYS A 16 -12.87 -14.15 -20.58
C CYS A 16 -12.57 -15.57 -21.05
N LYS A 17 -11.54 -15.70 -21.88
CA LYS A 17 -10.60 -16.82 -21.78
C LYS A 17 -9.84 -16.62 -20.46
N GLN A 18 -9.35 -17.58 -19.70
CA GLN A 18 -8.90 -18.95 -19.95
C GLN A 18 -8.56 -19.50 -18.55
N GLN A 19 -8.82 -20.77 -18.26
CA GLN A 19 -7.80 -21.67 -17.71
C GLN A 19 -8.30 -23.11 -17.74
N SER A 20 -7.53 -23.94 -18.45
CA SER A 20 -7.80 -25.33 -18.79
C SER A 20 -7.08 -26.23 -17.80
N TRP A 21 -7.77 -27.18 -17.17
CA TRP A 21 -7.13 -28.32 -16.51
C TRP A 21 -7.90 -29.60 -16.88
N LYS A 22 -7.31 -30.31 -17.86
CA LYS A 22 -7.33 -31.76 -18.15
C LYS A 22 -8.62 -32.55 -17.92
N LEU A 23 -9.23 -32.97 -19.02
CA LEU A 23 -10.07 -34.18 -19.10
C LEU A 23 -9.19 -35.37 -19.46
N GLU A 24 -9.39 -36.48 -18.76
CA GLU A 24 -9.31 -37.89 -19.20
C GLU A 24 -9.36 -38.74 -17.92
N ALA A 25 -10.08 -39.84 -17.79
CA ALA A 25 -11.16 -40.47 -18.52
C ALA A 25 -11.63 -41.67 -17.66
N LEU A 26 -12.83 -42.16 -17.97
CA LEU A 26 -13.30 -43.55 -17.87
C LEU A 26 -14.40 -43.90 -16.86
N ASN A 27 -15.54 -44.19 -17.48
CA ASN A 27 -16.45 -45.32 -17.28
C ASN A 27 -17.35 -45.33 -16.02
N SER A 28 -18.61 -44.95 -16.17
CA SER A 28 -19.73 -45.72 -16.77
C SER A 28 -20.48 -46.51 -15.70
N VAL A 29 -21.47 -45.88 -15.07
CA VAL A 29 -22.64 -46.61 -14.58
C VAL A 29 -23.87 -45.77 -14.86
N LEU A 30 -24.74 -46.37 -15.65
CA LEU A 30 -25.99 -45.86 -16.16
C LEU A 30 -27.02 -45.87 -15.02
N VAL A 31 -27.09 -44.78 -14.25
CA VAL A 31 -28.21 -44.55 -13.34
C VAL A 31 -29.09 -43.48 -13.97
N ARG A 32 -30.25 -43.90 -14.47
CA ARG A 32 -31.39 -43.04 -14.77
C ARG A 32 -31.90 -42.45 -13.45
N GLY A 33 -31.17 -41.47 -12.93
CA GLY A 33 -31.64 -40.56 -11.90
C GLY A 33 -32.00 -39.27 -12.61
N THR A 34 -33.27 -38.87 -12.50
CA THR A 34 -33.73 -37.53 -12.83
C THR A 34 -32.70 -36.53 -12.32
N VAL A 35 -32.02 -35.82 -13.22
CA VAL A 35 -31.20 -34.67 -12.85
C VAL A 35 -32.19 -33.68 -12.25
N ARG A 36 -32.35 -33.72 -10.94
CA ARG A 36 -32.82 -32.56 -10.19
C ARG A 36 -31.80 -31.52 -10.56
N GLY A 37 -32.19 -30.57 -11.41
CA GLY A 37 -31.36 -29.41 -11.68
C GLY A 37 -30.85 -28.95 -10.34
N PHE A 38 -29.53 -28.89 -10.19
CA PHE A 38 -28.94 -28.11 -9.13
C PHE A 38 -29.43 -26.70 -9.42
N SER A 39 -30.54 -26.31 -8.80
CA SER A 39 -30.91 -24.92 -8.71
C SER A 39 -29.77 -24.32 -7.91
N SER A 40 -28.77 -23.78 -8.61
CA SER A 40 -28.06 -22.65 -8.05
C SER A 40 -29.14 -21.60 -7.88
N THR A 41 -29.84 -21.64 -6.75
CA THR A 41 -30.38 -20.44 -6.13
C THR A 41 -29.13 -19.63 -5.80
N SER A 42 -28.52 -19.04 -6.82
CA SER A 42 -28.04 -17.68 -6.69
C SER A 42 -29.30 -16.89 -6.37
N GLU A 43 -29.66 -16.87 -5.08
CA GLU A 43 -30.41 -15.76 -4.55
C GLU A 43 -29.57 -14.56 -4.93
N ALA A 44 -29.92 -13.95 -6.07
CA ALA A 44 -29.59 -12.57 -6.31
C ALA A 44 -30.20 -11.86 -5.11
N ARG A 45 -29.40 -11.65 -4.07
CA ARG A 45 -29.75 -10.83 -2.92
C ARG A 45 -30.03 -9.46 -3.52
N CYS A 46 -31.28 -9.22 -3.88
CA CYS A 46 -31.77 -7.94 -4.33
C CYS A 46 -31.62 -7.02 -3.12
N ARG A 47 -30.44 -6.40 -3.01
CA ARG A 47 -30.23 -5.36 -2.00
C ARG A 47 -31.26 -4.29 -2.26
N SER A 48 -31.98 -3.92 -1.22
CA SER A 48 -33.01 -2.90 -1.34
C SER A 48 -32.41 -1.61 -1.89
N LYS A 49 -33.15 -0.93 -2.77
CA LYS A 49 -32.65 0.26 -3.50
C LYS A 49 -32.17 1.39 -2.57
N TRP A 50 -32.59 1.43 -1.31
CA TRP A 50 -32.16 2.40 -0.29
C TRP A 50 -30.78 2.13 0.32
N VAL A 51 -30.25 0.91 0.19
CA VAL A 51 -29.01 0.49 0.89
C VAL A 51 -27.80 1.24 0.36
N MET A 52 -27.64 1.39 -0.96
CA MET A 52 -26.50 2.13 -1.52
C MET A 52 -26.55 3.63 -1.24
N PRO A 53 -27.68 4.34 -1.44
CA PRO A 53 -27.80 5.75 -1.03
C PRO A 53 -27.42 5.97 0.44
N TYR A 54 -27.87 5.08 1.33
CA TYR A 54 -27.52 5.16 2.75
C TYR A 54 -26.01 4.96 3.01
N PHE A 55 -25.38 3.95 2.41
CA PHE A 55 -23.93 3.73 2.56
C PHE A 55 -23.09 4.86 1.96
N MET A 56 -23.53 5.44 0.84
CA MET A 56 -22.87 6.62 0.27
C MET A 56 -22.92 7.80 1.23
N GLU A 57 -24.05 8.03 1.89
CA GLU A 57 -24.19 9.11 2.87
C GLU A 57 -23.37 8.84 4.14
N LEU A 58 -23.31 7.60 4.63
CA LEU A 58 -22.41 7.24 5.73
C LEU A 58 -20.94 7.46 5.37
N LYS A 59 -20.52 7.08 4.16
CA LYS A 59 -19.16 7.33 3.67
C LYS A 59 -18.89 8.83 3.60
N ARG A 60 -19.79 9.61 3.00
CA ARG A 60 -19.66 11.07 2.91
C ARG A 60 -19.47 11.71 4.28
N ARG A 61 -20.27 11.31 5.27
CA ARG A 61 -20.15 11.81 6.66
C ARG A 61 -18.83 11.39 7.31
N ASN A 62 -18.41 10.15 7.11
CA ASN A 62 -17.13 9.68 7.62
C ASN A 62 -15.95 10.47 7.01
N ASP A 63 -15.99 10.73 5.71
CA ASP A 63 -14.98 11.53 5.02
C ASP A 63 -14.97 12.98 5.52
N GLU A 64 -16.13 13.53 5.88
CA GLU A 64 -16.25 14.85 6.50
C GLU A 64 -15.66 14.87 7.92
N MET A 65 -15.92 13.83 8.73
CA MET A 65 -15.31 13.68 10.05
C MET A 65 -13.78 13.55 9.98
N LEU A 66 -13.27 12.86 8.95
CA LEU A 66 -11.84 12.74 8.69
C LEU A 66 -11.20 14.09 8.37
N ARG A 67 -11.82 14.90 7.49
CA ARG A 67 -11.34 16.25 7.15
C ARG A 67 -11.30 17.17 8.36
N ARG A 68 -12.26 17.02 9.28
CA ARG A 68 -12.33 17.78 10.54
C ARG A 68 -11.39 17.24 11.63
N GLY A 69 -10.70 16.11 11.39
CA GLY A 69 -9.78 15.50 12.35
C GLY A 69 -10.46 14.73 13.49
N HIS A 70 -11.76 14.45 13.40
CA HIS A 70 -12.48 13.68 14.42
C HIS A 70 -12.18 12.18 14.35
N THR A 71 -11.84 11.69 13.16
CA THR A 71 -11.49 10.30 12.88
C THR A 71 -10.11 10.21 12.27
N VAL A 72 -9.42 9.10 12.51
CA VAL A 72 -8.08 8.90 11.96
C VAL A 72 -8.15 8.23 10.59
N GLU A 73 -7.24 8.62 9.70
CA GLU A 73 -7.09 7.97 8.41
C GLU A 73 -6.66 6.52 8.61
N LYS A 74 -7.32 5.62 7.87
CA LYS A 74 -6.94 4.21 7.89
C LYS A 74 -5.59 4.04 7.19
N VAL A 75 -4.70 3.25 7.77
CA VAL A 75 -3.43 2.89 7.12
C VAL A 75 -3.72 2.13 5.84
N ARG A 76 -2.89 2.37 4.82
CA ARG A 76 -2.99 1.71 3.52
C ARG A 76 -2.95 0.17 3.61
N SER A 77 -2.26 -0.37 4.61
CA SER A 77 -2.16 -1.80 4.89
C SER A 77 -3.44 -2.46 5.40
N THR A 78 -4.44 -1.68 5.83
CA THR A 78 -5.73 -2.21 6.30
C THR A 78 -6.65 -2.64 5.15
N PHE A 79 -6.35 -2.22 3.91
CA PHE A 79 -7.20 -2.50 2.76
C PHE A 79 -6.86 -3.87 2.13
N ILE A 80 -7.89 -4.58 1.67
CA ILE A 80 -7.79 -5.96 1.13
C ILE A 80 -6.89 -6.04 -0.11
N GLU A 81 -6.86 -4.99 -0.93
CA GLU A 81 -6.06 -4.90 -2.15
C GLU A 81 -4.55 -4.69 -1.87
N TRP A 82 -4.14 -4.53 -0.61
CA TRP A 82 -2.75 -4.27 -0.26
C TRP A 82 -1.99 -5.58 0.01
N ASN A 83 -0.85 -5.75 -0.66
CA ASN A 83 0.05 -6.87 -0.44
C ASN A 83 1.49 -6.36 -0.26
N LEU A 84 2.04 -6.55 0.94
CA LEU A 84 3.37 -6.08 1.31
C LEU A 84 4.46 -6.54 0.32
N ASP A 85 4.45 -7.79 -0.12
CA ASP A 85 5.51 -8.32 -0.98
C ASP A 85 5.47 -7.70 -2.38
N ALA A 86 4.27 -7.48 -2.92
CA ALA A 86 4.10 -6.81 -4.20
C ALA A 86 4.51 -5.33 -4.12
N GLU A 87 4.19 -4.67 -3.01
CA GLU A 87 4.50 -3.25 -2.78
C GLU A 87 6.01 -3.02 -2.59
N LEU A 88 6.70 -3.89 -1.85
CA LEU A 88 8.16 -3.84 -1.69
C LEU A 88 8.88 -4.07 -3.03
N TYR A 89 8.41 -5.03 -3.82
CA TYR A 89 8.94 -5.26 -5.17
C TYR A 89 8.75 -4.04 -6.07
N ALA A 90 7.54 -3.47 -6.08
CA ALA A 90 7.23 -2.27 -6.86
C ALA A 90 8.03 -1.04 -6.39
N PHE A 91 8.34 -0.94 -5.09
CA PHE A 91 9.22 0.11 -4.56
C PHE A 91 10.64 0.00 -5.11
N GLY A 92 11.25 -1.18 -5.07
CA GLY A 92 12.57 -1.42 -5.68
C GLY A 92 12.59 -1.13 -7.18
N ALA A 93 11.59 -1.62 -7.92
CA ALA A 93 11.47 -1.39 -9.35
C ALA A 93 11.34 0.10 -9.73
N ARG A 94 10.72 0.93 -8.88
CA ARG A 94 10.60 2.39 -9.10
C ARG A 94 11.94 3.11 -8.93
N LEU A 95 12.73 2.69 -7.95
CA LEU A 95 14.07 3.25 -7.70
C LEU A 95 15.15 2.67 -8.62
N GLN A 96 14.83 1.57 -9.32
CA GLN A 96 15.79 0.78 -10.10
C GLN A 96 16.94 0.24 -9.23
N GLU A 97 16.62 -0.08 -7.97
CA GLU A 97 17.55 -0.60 -6.97
C GLU A 97 17.11 -2.00 -6.52
N GLU A 98 18.10 -2.85 -6.23
CA GLU A 98 17.88 -4.18 -5.66
C GLU A 98 18.11 -4.14 -4.14
N PHE A 99 17.05 -4.40 -3.37
CA PHE A 99 17.10 -4.39 -1.90
C PHE A 99 17.08 -5.81 -1.32
N ASP A 100 17.80 -6.01 -0.22
CA ASP A 100 17.54 -7.17 0.65
C ASP A 100 16.22 -6.94 1.39
N ARG A 101 15.24 -7.82 1.11
CA ARG A 101 13.92 -7.79 1.73
C ARG A 101 13.99 -7.77 3.26
N LYS A 102 14.91 -8.52 3.87
CA LYS A 102 14.99 -8.60 5.34
C LYS A 102 15.38 -7.25 5.92
N VAL A 103 16.44 -6.66 5.39
CA VAL A 103 16.95 -5.34 5.82
C VAL A 103 15.92 -4.25 5.55
N LEU A 104 15.27 -4.28 4.39
CA LEU A 104 14.26 -3.29 4.04
C LEU A 104 13.04 -3.35 4.96
N VAL A 105 12.57 -4.55 5.31
CA VAL A 105 11.48 -4.71 6.28
C VAL A 105 11.91 -4.15 7.64
N THR A 106 13.10 -4.50 8.13
CA THR A 106 13.61 -3.93 9.40
C THR A 106 13.69 -2.40 9.37
N ALA A 107 14.11 -1.80 8.25
CA ALA A 107 14.19 -0.35 8.10
C ALA A 107 12.81 0.35 8.15
N LEU A 108 11.75 -0.34 7.73
CA LEU A 108 10.37 0.18 7.72
C LEU A 108 9.64 -0.02 9.06
N MET A 109 10.23 -0.76 10.00
CA MET A 109 9.63 -1.09 11.30
C MET A 109 9.97 -0.05 12.35
N ASP A 110 8.98 0.75 12.77
CA ASP A 110 9.15 1.71 13.85
C ASP A 110 8.98 1.06 15.23
N ARG A 111 9.67 1.64 16.23
CA ARG A 111 9.59 1.21 17.63
C ARG A 111 8.16 1.22 18.21
N SER A 112 7.32 2.18 17.79
CA SER A 112 5.94 2.31 18.29
C SER A 112 5.08 1.12 17.85
N TYR A 113 5.29 0.66 16.61
CA TYR A 113 4.59 -0.50 16.09
C TYR A 113 4.98 -1.78 16.85
N LEU A 114 6.28 -1.95 17.14
CA LEU A 114 6.78 -3.08 17.94
C LEU A 114 6.17 -3.09 19.35
N ALA A 115 6.12 -1.92 20.01
CA ALA A 115 5.52 -1.79 21.33
C ALA A 115 4.06 -2.23 21.36
N ARG A 116 3.25 -1.79 20.37
CA ARG A 116 1.84 -2.20 20.24
C ARG A 116 1.69 -3.70 19.94
N GLN A 117 2.54 -4.27 19.08
CA GLN A 117 2.52 -5.70 18.78
C GLN A 117 2.81 -6.54 20.04
N GLN A 118 3.79 -6.10 20.84
CA GLN A 118 4.14 -6.75 22.09
C GLN A 118 2.98 -6.75 23.10
N GLU A 119 2.25 -5.64 23.18
CA GLU A 119 1.06 -5.51 24.04
C GLU A 119 -0.09 -6.43 23.59
N LEU A 120 -0.33 -6.51 22.27
CA LEU A 120 -1.42 -7.33 21.71
C LEU A 120 -1.15 -8.83 21.80
N LEU A 121 0.10 -9.26 21.56
CA LEU A 121 0.45 -10.67 21.45
C LEU A 121 0.87 -11.30 22.78
N GLN A 122 1.22 -10.49 23.81
CA GLN A 122 1.70 -10.96 25.13
C GLN A 122 2.88 -11.95 25.07
N VAL A 123 3.53 -12.08 23.93
CA VAL A 123 4.67 -12.96 23.65
C VAL A 123 5.81 -12.06 23.18
N PRO A 124 7.07 -12.28 23.60
CA PRO A 124 8.22 -11.54 23.07
C PRO A 124 8.24 -11.60 21.54
N SER A 125 8.39 -10.44 20.90
CA SER A 125 8.55 -10.32 19.44
C SER A 125 9.90 -10.87 18.99
N GLU A 126 10.09 -12.19 19.08
CA GLU A 126 11.32 -12.85 18.66
C GLU A 126 11.51 -12.66 17.14
N GLY A 127 12.57 -11.94 16.76
CA GLY A 127 12.98 -11.73 15.37
C GLY A 127 12.53 -10.43 14.69
N LEU A 128 11.86 -9.52 15.42
CA LEU A 128 11.51 -8.19 14.92
C LEU A 128 12.43 -7.13 15.54
N GLU A 129 13.27 -6.52 14.70
CA GLU A 129 14.20 -5.47 15.11
C GLU A 129 13.64 -4.07 14.75
N SER A 130 14.03 -3.08 15.54
CA SER A 130 13.68 -1.67 15.33
C SER A 130 14.60 -1.03 14.28
N ASN A 131 14.07 -0.06 13.53
CA ASN A 131 14.82 0.71 12.55
C ASN A 131 15.83 1.72 13.15
N GLU A 132 15.86 1.93 14.47
CA GLU A 132 16.70 2.95 15.12
C GLU A 132 18.19 2.85 14.77
N ALA A 133 18.74 1.63 14.74
CA ALA A 133 20.15 1.40 14.39
C ALA A 133 20.43 1.81 12.94
N LEU A 134 19.63 1.31 11.99
CA LEU A 134 19.76 1.61 10.56
C LEU A 134 19.52 3.10 10.26
N ALA A 135 18.60 3.74 10.97
CA ALA A 135 18.34 5.16 10.84
C ALA A 135 19.53 6.01 11.29
N SER A 136 20.21 5.62 12.38
CA SER A 136 21.39 6.33 12.88
C SER A 136 22.57 6.25 11.91
N GLU A 137 22.80 5.07 11.32
CA GLU A 137 23.84 4.85 10.31
C GLU A 137 23.53 5.60 9.02
N GLY A 138 22.29 5.49 8.53
CA GLY A 138 21.83 6.20 7.33
C GLY A 138 21.94 7.71 7.47
N LYS A 139 21.63 8.27 8.65
CA LYS A 139 21.79 9.71 8.91
C LYS A 139 23.25 10.15 8.81
N ALA A 140 24.18 9.38 9.39
CA ALA A 140 25.60 9.69 9.30
C ALA A 140 26.11 9.62 7.85
N LEU A 141 25.65 8.61 7.09
CA LEU A 141 25.98 8.45 5.67
C LEU A 141 25.51 9.64 4.83
N ILE A 142 24.24 10.04 4.97
CA ILE A 142 23.65 11.14 4.20
C ILE A 142 24.32 12.46 4.56
N MET A 143 24.60 12.73 5.85
CA MET A 143 25.31 13.94 6.26
C MET A 143 26.68 14.03 5.60
N ARG A 144 27.46 12.95 5.65
CA ARG A 144 28.79 12.90 5.02
C ARG A 144 28.72 13.11 3.51
N HIS A 145 27.84 12.37 2.84
CA HIS A 145 27.69 12.46 1.39
C HIS A 145 27.24 13.87 0.95
N SER A 146 26.30 14.48 1.68
CA SER A 146 25.78 15.81 1.37
C SER A 146 26.84 16.88 1.58
N ALA A 147 27.63 16.79 2.67
CA ALA A 147 28.74 17.70 2.90
C ALA A 147 29.80 17.59 1.78
N ASP A 148 30.20 16.38 1.41
CA ASP A 148 31.15 16.14 0.33
C ASP A 148 30.59 16.62 -1.03
N PHE A 149 29.30 16.48 -1.27
CA PHE A 149 28.64 16.97 -2.47
C PHE A 149 28.67 18.50 -2.55
N VAL A 150 28.24 19.19 -1.49
CA VAL A 150 28.21 20.66 -1.45
C VAL A 150 29.62 21.25 -1.60
N ALA A 151 30.61 20.68 -0.91
CA ALA A 151 32.00 21.13 -0.99
C ALA A 151 32.59 20.98 -2.41
N ARG A 152 32.19 19.95 -3.15
CA ARG A 152 32.62 19.73 -4.54
C ARG A 152 31.93 20.65 -5.54
N VAL A 153 30.63 20.88 -5.38
CA VAL A 153 29.85 21.71 -6.32
C VAL A 153 30.13 23.19 -6.12
N TRP A 154 30.29 23.63 -4.87
CA TRP A 154 30.49 25.04 -4.53
C TRP A 154 31.69 25.27 -3.60
N PRO A 155 32.93 25.14 -4.13
CA PRO A 155 34.15 25.29 -3.33
C PRO A 155 34.40 26.74 -2.87
N SER A 156 33.75 27.74 -3.48
CA SER A 156 33.96 29.17 -3.20
C SER A 156 33.09 29.71 -2.05
N ILE A 157 32.11 28.94 -1.58
CA ILE A 157 31.17 29.37 -0.53
C ILE A 157 31.82 29.16 0.85
N PRO A 158 31.63 30.09 1.81
CA PRO A 158 32.15 29.93 3.18
C PRO A 158 31.58 28.68 3.87
N LEU A 159 32.36 28.12 4.79
CA LEU A 159 32.05 26.83 5.44
C LEU A 159 30.70 26.86 6.17
N GLU A 160 30.37 27.99 6.79
CA GLU A 160 29.12 28.20 7.52
C GLU A 160 27.90 28.09 6.59
N ALA A 161 28.01 28.63 5.38
CA ALA A 161 26.93 28.55 4.39
C ALA A 161 26.82 27.15 3.77
N GLN A 162 27.95 26.42 3.63
CA GLN A 162 27.92 25.02 3.22
C GLN A 162 27.19 24.15 4.25
N GLN A 163 27.51 24.32 5.54
CA GLN A 163 26.83 23.63 6.64
C GLN A 163 25.34 23.95 6.67
N SER A 164 24.96 25.22 6.57
CA SER A 164 23.55 25.62 6.55
C SER A 164 22.77 25.00 5.38
N LEU A 165 23.40 24.86 4.21
CA LEU A 165 22.77 24.20 3.07
C LEU A 165 22.57 22.70 3.31
N VAL A 166 23.56 22.03 3.89
CA VAL A 166 23.46 20.61 4.25
C VAL A 166 22.35 20.39 5.28
N ASP A 167 22.28 21.24 6.31
CA ASP A 167 21.23 21.18 7.33
C ASP A 167 19.84 21.40 6.72
N TYR A 168 19.72 22.30 5.75
CA TYR A 168 18.47 22.50 5.00
C TYR A 168 18.08 21.26 4.19
N LEU A 169 19.02 20.65 3.45
CA LEU A 169 18.76 19.44 2.65
C LEU A 169 18.33 18.26 3.52
N ILE A 170 18.89 18.14 4.73
CA ILE A 170 18.63 17.05 5.68
C ILE A 170 17.52 17.43 6.67
N SER A 171 16.87 18.58 6.48
CA SER A 171 15.75 19.00 7.33
C SER A 171 14.60 17.99 7.29
N GLU A 172 13.92 17.85 8.42
CA GLU A 172 12.83 16.90 8.58
C GLU A 172 11.69 17.16 7.60
N GLU A 173 11.40 18.43 7.31
CA GLU A 173 10.36 18.82 6.34
C GLU A 173 10.69 18.31 4.94
N ASN A 174 11.90 18.57 4.44
CA ASN A 174 12.34 18.12 3.12
C ASN A 174 12.38 16.59 3.01
N LEU A 175 12.92 15.90 4.01
CA LEU A 175 12.97 14.44 4.01
C LEU A 175 11.57 13.81 4.10
N THR A 176 10.67 14.42 4.87
CA THR A 176 9.28 13.97 4.99
C THR A 176 8.54 14.13 3.68
N ASP A 177 8.67 15.27 3.01
CA ASP A 177 8.00 15.52 1.73
C ASP A 177 8.56 14.64 0.61
N PHE A 178 9.89 14.44 0.59
CA PHE A 178 10.51 13.47 -0.30
C PHE A 178 9.99 12.05 -0.03
N GLY A 179 9.95 11.61 1.22
CA GLY A 179 9.43 10.30 1.60
C GLY A 179 7.96 10.10 1.25
N ARG A 180 7.13 11.13 1.40
CA ARG A 180 5.73 11.13 0.94
C ARG A 180 5.63 10.96 -0.57
N SER A 181 6.46 11.68 -1.34
CA SER A 181 6.46 11.60 -2.81
C SER A 181 6.87 10.21 -3.33
N LEU A 182 7.76 9.51 -2.61
CA LEU A 182 8.16 8.14 -2.92
C LEU A 182 7.10 7.09 -2.52
N GLY A 183 6.12 7.47 -1.71
CA GLY A 183 5.11 6.55 -1.17
C GLY A 183 5.58 5.76 0.06
N LEU A 184 6.61 6.23 0.78
CA LEU A 184 7.08 5.58 2.01
C LEU A 184 6.01 5.58 3.12
N ARG A 185 5.14 6.59 3.14
CA ARG A 185 4.03 6.71 4.09
C ARG A 185 3.18 5.43 4.18
N ASP A 186 2.97 4.76 3.04
CA ASP A 186 2.11 3.58 2.95
C ASP A 186 2.84 2.28 3.30
N LEU A 187 4.18 2.31 3.32
CA LEU A 187 5.06 1.16 3.58
C LEU A 187 5.53 1.08 5.03
N ILE A 188 5.70 2.24 5.70
CA ILE A 188 6.22 2.30 7.06
C ILE A 188 5.20 1.71 8.05
N PHE A 189 5.69 0.85 8.94
CA PHE A 189 4.91 0.30 10.05
C PHE A 189 5.10 1.19 11.27
N PHE A 190 4.09 2.00 11.58
CA PHE A 190 4.06 2.87 12.75
C PHE A 190 2.73 2.75 13.48
N GLU A 191 2.72 3.15 14.75
CA GLU A 191 1.48 3.25 15.50
C GLU A 191 0.65 4.45 15.01
N VAL A 192 -0.54 4.18 14.51
CA VAL A 192 -1.52 5.21 14.22
C VAL A 192 -1.94 5.90 15.52
N LEU A 193 -1.61 7.19 15.63
CA LEU A 193 -2.13 8.10 16.66
C LEU A 193 -3.65 7.96 16.72
N THR A 194 -4.18 7.51 17.85
CA THR A 194 -5.62 7.52 18.10
C THR A 194 -6.15 8.95 17.98
N PRO A 195 -7.39 9.16 17.50
CA PRO A 195 -7.95 10.51 17.49
C PRO A 195 -8.01 11.01 18.94
N PRO A 196 -7.81 12.31 19.20
CA PRO A 196 -7.83 12.85 20.55
C PRO A 196 -9.13 12.46 21.25
N ARG A 197 -9.00 11.84 22.42
CA ARG A 197 -10.09 11.24 23.18
C ARG A 197 -10.81 12.31 24.03
N THR A 198 -11.20 13.44 23.44
CA THR A 198 -12.00 14.45 24.15
C THR A 198 -12.95 15.18 23.21
N TRP A 199 -14.24 14.91 23.36
CA TRP A 199 -15.30 15.83 22.94
C TRP A 199 -15.45 16.89 24.03
N SER A 200 -14.66 17.95 23.96
CA SER A 200 -14.96 19.17 24.72
C SER A 200 -16.12 19.86 24.00
N LEU A 201 -17.35 19.60 24.46
CA LEU A 201 -18.51 20.45 24.18
C LEU A 201 -18.36 21.78 24.91
#